data_AF-G4ZY57-F1
#
_entry.id   AF-G4ZY57-F1
#
_cell.length_a   1.000
_cell.length_b   1.000
_cell.length_c   1.000
_cell.angle_alpha   90.00
_cell.angle_beta   90.00
_cell.angle_gamma   90.00
#
_symmetry.space_group_name_H-M   'P 1'
#
loop_
_entity.id
_entity.type
_entity.pdbx_description
1 polymer ?
#
loop_
_entity_poly.entity_id
_entity_poly.type
_entity_poly.pdbx_seq_one_letter_code
_entity_poly.pdbx_strand_id
1 'polypeptide(L)'
;MGAAALLVVSPTDDVSAPVAALKDEDGEISIASAMIRRTAGDMLRIAAKQMPIHGRLISMTCERKPYTCKPRFEDEEDYIETSPARSGLVLSMGVEQDEDNDGARLGSFLAATYGSVLPTRMSLPLAAPLDGNQACIDATEDTSTHSEFSGKVVLLPTGEAGQCSEFEKVSNAQRRDASVVLLLQQDNATVMTHPGVEVSWHAYNITIPVLAVTSNTGANLATLKSEQGEAASLSFAVSNGIADAWELVMKHSQRSAWPKRLKRCSKTLAKLLAQIRGLGADDEMEAALQNVFINVVGGSLQEWEKIAHPDEDTEDAHKVPEDSSSEKIIQSMKKSQARDEL
;
A
#
# COMPACT_ATOMS: atom_id res chain seq x y z
N MET A 1 20.26 -4.85 11.38
CA MET A 1 21.46 -4.91 10.51
C MET A 1 21.06 -4.48 9.10
N GLY A 2 21.87 -3.68 8.40
CA GLY A 2 21.58 -3.19 7.03
C GLY A 2 22.07 -4.10 5.91
N ALA A 3 22.05 -3.61 4.66
CA ALA A 3 22.55 -4.36 3.51
C ALA A 3 24.04 -4.68 3.67
N ALA A 4 24.39 -5.94 3.90
CA ALA A 4 25.75 -6.36 4.19
C ALA A 4 26.67 -6.35 2.95
N ALA A 5 26.10 -6.57 1.76
CA ALA A 5 26.84 -6.62 0.50
C ALA A 5 25.97 -6.33 -0.72
N LEU A 6 26.59 -5.80 -1.77
CA LEU A 6 26.04 -5.70 -3.13
C LEU A 6 26.67 -6.80 -3.99
N LEU A 7 25.85 -7.71 -4.49
CA LEU A 7 26.30 -8.78 -5.38
C LEU A 7 25.87 -8.49 -6.81
N VAL A 8 26.84 -8.28 -7.70
CA VAL A 8 26.60 -8.10 -9.14
C VAL A 8 26.76 -9.45 -9.83
N VAL A 9 25.71 -9.97 -10.46
CA VAL A 9 25.81 -11.21 -11.24
C VAL A 9 26.32 -10.89 -12.63
N SER A 10 27.50 -11.39 -12.99
CA SER A 10 28.05 -11.27 -14.33
C SER A 10 27.19 -12.04 -15.34
N PRO A 11 26.96 -11.52 -16.56
CA PRO A 11 26.32 -12.26 -17.63
C PRO A 11 27.21 -13.38 -18.20
N THR A 12 28.51 -13.36 -17.87
CA THR A 12 29.48 -14.42 -18.19
C THR A 12 30.01 -15.06 -16.90
N ASP A 13 30.87 -16.07 -17.03
CA ASP A 13 31.58 -16.64 -15.88
C ASP A 13 32.88 -15.87 -15.55
N ASP A 14 33.11 -14.73 -16.23
CA ASP A 14 34.18 -13.80 -15.91
C ASP A 14 33.75 -12.89 -14.76
N VAL A 15 34.68 -12.61 -13.86
CA VAL A 15 34.43 -11.83 -12.66
C VAL A 15 35.44 -10.70 -12.58
N SER A 16 34.93 -9.48 -12.43
CA SER A 16 35.75 -8.30 -12.14
C SER A 16 35.17 -7.58 -10.94
N ALA A 17 36.01 -7.17 -10.00
CA ALA A 17 35.55 -6.36 -8.87
C ALA A 17 34.82 -5.10 -9.40
N PRO A 18 33.59 -4.81 -8.93
CA PRO A 18 32.94 -3.55 -9.27
C PRO A 18 33.81 -2.42 -8.72
N VAL A 19 34.35 -1.59 -9.63
CA VAL A 19 35.19 -0.45 -9.24
C VAL A 19 34.26 0.68 -8.82
N ALA A 20 33.84 0.70 -7.56
CA ALA A 20 33.21 1.87 -6.97
C ALA A 20 34.31 2.88 -6.62
N ALA A 21 34.64 3.77 -7.56
CA ALA A 21 35.35 5.00 -7.24
C ALA A 21 34.33 6.00 -6.70
N LEU A 22 33.90 5.83 -5.45
CA LEU A 22 33.17 6.88 -4.74
C LEU A 22 34.20 7.95 -4.37
N LYS A 23 33.90 9.22 -4.67
CA LYS A 23 34.71 10.33 -4.20
C LYS A 23 34.38 10.53 -2.71
N ASP A 24 35.40 10.77 -1.90
CA ASP A 24 35.30 10.96 -0.44
C ASP A 24 34.30 12.04 0.01
N GLU A 25 33.81 12.89 -0.90
CA GLU A 25 32.86 13.98 -0.62
C GLU A 25 31.38 13.56 -0.67
N ASP A 26 31.05 12.42 -1.28
CA ASP A 26 29.69 11.89 -1.34
C ASP A 26 29.50 10.82 -0.24
N GLY A 27 29.21 11.27 0.98
CA GLY A 27 28.89 10.47 2.19
C GLY A 27 29.02 8.94 2.02
N GLU A 28 30.16 8.39 2.40
CA GLU A 28 30.57 7.02 2.08
C GLU A 28 29.52 5.95 2.49
N ILE A 29 28.89 5.32 1.49
CA ILE A 29 28.13 4.07 1.69
C ILE A 29 29.13 2.91 1.58
N SER A 30 29.56 2.36 2.72
CA SER A 30 30.51 1.24 2.79
C SER A 30 29.83 -0.12 2.67
N ILE A 31 29.19 -0.39 1.53
CA ILE A 31 28.63 -1.73 1.24
C ILE A 31 29.70 -2.56 0.53
N ALA A 32 30.01 -3.75 1.07
CA ALA A 32 30.91 -4.69 0.41
C ALA A 32 30.35 -5.08 -0.97
N SER A 33 31.00 -4.67 -2.05
CA SER A 33 30.52 -4.95 -3.41
C SER A 33 31.39 -6.02 -4.08
N ALA A 34 30.74 -7.08 -4.56
CA ALA A 34 31.40 -8.18 -5.24
C ALA A 34 30.64 -8.56 -6.51
N MET A 35 31.37 -8.94 -7.55
CA MET A 35 30.78 -9.57 -8.72
C MET A 35 30.85 -11.09 -8.55
N ILE A 36 29.82 -11.81 -8.97
CA ILE A 36 29.77 -13.27 -8.99
C ILE A 36 29.50 -13.77 -10.41
N ARG A 37 29.89 -15.01 -10.67
CA ARG A 37 29.69 -15.67 -11.96
C ARG A 37 28.21 -15.90 -12.25
N ARG A 38 27.83 -15.95 -13.53
CA ARG A 38 26.48 -16.33 -13.97
C ARG A 38 25.96 -17.60 -13.28
N THR A 39 26.79 -18.64 -13.26
CA THR A 39 26.49 -19.95 -12.64
C THR A 39 26.13 -19.85 -11.15
N ALA A 40 26.83 -18.99 -10.39
CA ALA A 40 26.52 -18.74 -8.99
C ALA A 40 25.21 -17.96 -8.81
N GLY A 41 24.93 -17.01 -9.70
CA GLY A 41 23.66 -16.29 -9.74
C GLY A 41 22.46 -17.22 -10.01
N ASP A 42 22.61 -18.18 -10.92
CA ASP A 42 21.56 -19.17 -11.19
C ASP A 42 21.30 -20.09 -9.99
N MET A 43 22.35 -20.47 -9.25
CA MET A 43 22.18 -21.20 -7.99
C MET A 43 21.47 -20.36 -6.93
N LEU A 44 21.79 -19.06 -6.81
CA LEU A 44 21.07 -18.15 -5.90
C LEU A 44 19.58 -18.06 -6.26
N ARG A 45 19.23 -18.02 -7.55
CA ARG A 45 17.83 -18.04 -8.00
C ARG A 45 17.12 -19.34 -7.63
N ILE A 46 17.80 -20.48 -7.73
CA ILE A 46 17.24 -21.78 -7.32
C ILE A 46 17.07 -21.82 -5.80
N ALA A 47 18.08 -21.38 -5.05
CA ALA A 47 18.02 -21.30 -3.60
C ALA A 47 16.90 -20.34 -3.13
N ALA A 48 16.72 -19.19 -3.79
CA ALA A 48 15.62 -18.25 -3.52
C ALA A 48 14.22 -18.88 -3.62
N LYS A 49 14.07 -19.98 -4.37
CA LYS A 49 12.81 -20.73 -4.43
C LYS A 49 12.58 -21.63 -3.22
N GLN A 50 13.63 -21.95 -2.46
CA GLN A 50 13.61 -22.90 -1.35
C GLN A 50 13.86 -22.24 0.02
N MET A 51 14.56 -21.11 0.04
CA MET A 51 14.92 -20.39 1.27
C MET A 51 14.76 -18.88 1.08
N PRO A 52 14.40 -18.14 2.14
CA PRO A 52 14.28 -16.69 2.06
C PRO A 52 15.66 -16.06 1.81
N ILE A 53 15.81 -15.44 0.65
CA ILE A 53 16.93 -14.54 0.39
C ILE A 53 16.40 -13.13 0.64
N HIS A 54 16.88 -12.49 1.70
CA HIS A 54 16.57 -11.09 1.99
C HIS A 54 17.35 -10.21 1.02
N GLY A 55 16.74 -9.89 -0.13
CA GLY A 55 17.35 -9.05 -1.16
C GLY A 55 16.62 -9.16 -2.51
N ARG A 56 16.96 -8.28 -3.45
CA ARG A 56 16.40 -8.30 -4.82
C ARG A 56 17.50 -8.59 -5.82
N LEU A 57 17.26 -9.55 -6.71
CA LEU A 57 18.07 -9.73 -7.92
C LEU A 57 17.49 -8.83 -9.01
N ILE A 58 18.24 -7.79 -9.38
CA ILE A 58 17.90 -6.86 -10.46
C ILE A 58 18.86 -7.13 -11.60
N SER A 59 18.35 -7.55 -12.76
CA SER A 59 19.19 -7.69 -13.96
C SER A 59 19.57 -6.31 -14.49
N MET A 60 20.87 -6.08 -14.66
CA MET A 60 21.39 -4.83 -15.20
C MET A 60 22.54 -5.11 -16.17
N THR A 61 22.60 -4.34 -17.24
CA THR A 61 23.72 -4.23 -18.15
C THR A 61 24.35 -2.85 -17.99
N CYS A 62 25.65 -2.81 -17.69
CA CYS A 62 26.38 -1.56 -17.55
C CYS A 62 27.18 -1.25 -18.82
N GLU A 63 26.94 -0.09 -19.40
CA GLU A 63 27.77 0.49 -20.45
C GLU A 63 28.90 1.32 -19.80
N ARG A 64 30.09 1.34 -20.40
CA ARG A 64 31.27 2.04 -19.84
C ARG A 64 31.42 3.50 -20.28
N LYS A 65 30.67 3.96 -21.27
CA LYS A 65 30.79 5.32 -21.84
C LYS A 65 29.43 5.86 -22.32
N PRO A 66 28.68 6.60 -21.49
CA PRO A 66 28.92 6.90 -20.06
C PRO A 66 28.78 5.65 -19.17
N TYR A 67 29.27 5.69 -17.92
CA TYR A 67 29.05 4.59 -16.97
C TYR A 67 27.59 4.60 -16.52
N THR A 68 26.75 3.87 -17.23
CA THR A 68 25.31 3.78 -16.97
C THR A 68 24.90 2.33 -16.95
N CYS A 69 24.29 1.90 -15.85
CA CYS A 69 23.69 0.58 -15.73
C CYS A 69 22.18 0.70 -15.96
N LYS A 70 21.67 -0.08 -16.91
CA LYS A 70 20.24 -0.14 -17.24
C LYS A 70 19.83 -1.60 -17.45
N PRO A 71 18.54 -1.94 -17.36
CA PRO A 71 18.06 -3.28 -17.70
C PRO A 71 18.49 -3.65 -19.13
N ARG A 72 18.77 -4.94 -19.40
CA ARG A 72 19.25 -5.36 -20.73
C ARG A 72 18.14 -5.35 -21.77
N PHE A 73 16.94 -5.72 -21.33
CA PHE A 73 15.78 -5.93 -22.17
C PHE A 73 14.60 -5.10 -21.63
N GLU A 74 13.67 -4.73 -22.50
CA GLU A 74 12.49 -3.94 -22.12
C GLU A 74 11.63 -4.69 -21.10
N ASP A 75 11.53 -6.02 -21.17
CA ASP A 75 10.82 -6.83 -20.17
C ASP A 75 11.51 -6.87 -18.81
N GLU A 76 12.83 -6.67 -18.76
CA GLU A 76 13.57 -6.48 -17.50
C GLU A 76 13.32 -5.09 -16.92
N GLU A 77 13.21 -4.05 -17.77
CA GLU A 77 12.85 -2.69 -17.37
C GLU A 77 11.41 -2.64 -16.85
N ASP A 78 10.47 -3.20 -17.61
CA ASP A 78 9.08 -3.39 -17.20
C ASP A 78 9.01 -4.20 -15.90
N TYR A 79 9.78 -5.28 -15.76
CA TYR A 79 9.85 -6.01 -14.49
C TYR A 79 10.41 -5.15 -13.36
N ILE A 80 11.42 -4.33 -13.60
CA ILE A 80 11.99 -3.47 -12.56
C ILE A 80 10.98 -2.41 -12.09
N GLU A 81 10.21 -1.86 -13.02
CA GLU A 81 9.17 -0.85 -12.81
C GLU A 81 7.86 -1.42 -12.23
N THR A 82 7.46 -2.62 -12.66
CA THR A 82 6.14 -3.21 -12.32
C THR A 82 6.18 -4.34 -11.28
N SER A 83 7.34 -5.00 -11.11
CA SER A 83 7.53 -6.05 -10.10
C SER A 83 7.57 -5.57 -8.64
N PRO A 84 7.87 -4.30 -8.28
CA PRO A 84 7.71 -3.88 -6.90
C PRO A 84 6.24 -4.05 -6.53
N ALA A 85 5.98 -4.77 -5.44
CA ALA A 85 4.69 -4.68 -4.78
C ALA A 85 4.53 -3.21 -4.37
N ARG A 86 3.69 -2.44 -5.07
CA ARG A 86 3.30 -1.08 -4.67
C ARG A 86 2.17 -1.14 -3.66
N SER A 87 1.34 -2.16 -3.76
CA SER A 87 0.21 -2.38 -2.87
C SER A 87 -0.29 -3.82 -2.92
N GLY A 88 -1.24 -4.11 -2.06
CA GLY A 88 -1.87 -5.42 -2.04
C GLY A 88 -2.84 -5.59 -0.89
N LEU A 89 -3.11 -6.86 -0.57
CA LEU A 89 -4.02 -7.28 0.48
C LEU A 89 -3.25 -7.92 1.63
N VAL A 90 -3.70 -7.62 2.85
CA VAL A 90 -3.29 -8.34 4.06
C VAL A 90 -4.34 -9.41 4.33
N LEU A 91 -3.89 -10.66 4.43
CA LEU A 91 -4.74 -11.84 4.53
C LEU A 91 -4.43 -12.56 5.84
N SER A 92 -5.48 -13.02 6.53
CA SER A 92 -5.36 -13.91 7.68
C SER A 92 -5.35 -15.36 7.20
N MET A 93 -4.31 -16.10 7.57
CA MET A 93 -4.23 -17.53 7.32
C MET A 93 -4.84 -18.29 8.50
N GLY A 94 -5.90 -19.05 8.24
CA GLY A 94 -6.40 -20.07 9.17
C GLY A 94 -5.48 -21.29 9.18
N VAL A 95 -5.62 -22.15 10.20
CA VAL A 95 -4.81 -23.37 10.40
C VAL A 95 -5.05 -24.42 9.30
N GLU A 96 -6.16 -24.33 8.56
CA GLU A 96 -6.49 -25.23 7.47
C GLU A 96 -6.14 -24.58 6.13
N GLN A 97 -4.96 -24.92 5.61
CA GLN A 97 -4.58 -24.72 4.22
C GLN A 97 -5.44 -25.64 3.34
N ASP A 98 -6.64 -25.21 3.00
CA ASP A 98 -7.24 -25.66 1.74
C ASP A 98 -6.51 -24.95 0.61
N GLU A 99 -6.00 -25.70 -0.36
CA GLU A 99 -5.17 -25.20 -1.47
C GLU A 99 -5.85 -24.12 -2.34
N ASP A 100 -7.16 -23.90 -2.14
CA ASP A 100 -8.00 -22.93 -2.86
C ASP A 100 -8.50 -21.74 -2.00
N ASN A 101 -8.11 -21.64 -0.72
CA ASN A 101 -8.56 -20.55 0.16
C ASN A 101 -7.44 -19.54 0.42
N ASP A 102 -7.50 -18.38 -0.25
CA ASP A 102 -6.55 -17.27 -0.13
C ASP A 102 -6.52 -16.60 1.27
N GLY A 103 -7.24 -17.14 2.26
CA GLY A 103 -7.33 -16.57 3.60
C GLY A 103 -8.33 -15.42 3.70
N ALA A 104 -8.68 -15.04 4.93
CA ALA A 104 -9.65 -13.97 5.15
C ALA A 104 -9.00 -12.60 4.94
N ARG A 105 -9.60 -11.76 4.07
CA ARG A 105 -9.12 -10.39 3.84
C ARG A 105 -9.27 -9.55 5.12
N LEU A 106 -8.15 -9.00 5.60
CA LEU A 106 -8.11 -8.12 6.77
C LEU A 106 -8.07 -6.64 6.38
N GLY A 107 -7.52 -6.33 5.20
CA GLY A 107 -7.41 -4.96 4.70
C GLY A 107 -6.47 -4.87 3.51
N SER A 108 -6.14 -3.63 3.12
CA SER A 108 -5.17 -3.34 2.06
C SER A 108 -3.90 -2.70 2.62
N PHE A 109 -2.81 -2.77 1.84
CA PHE A 109 -1.55 -2.13 2.18
C PHE A 109 -0.98 -1.33 1.00
N LEU A 110 -0.20 -0.30 1.31
CA LEU A 110 0.70 0.38 0.39
C LEU A 110 2.14 0.09 0.79
N ALA A 111 2.97 -0.40 -0.13
CA ALA A 111 4.38 -0.63 0.17
C ALA A 111 5.16 0.68 0.21
N ALA A 112 6.19 0.73 1.05
CA ALA A 112 7.14 1.81 1.07
C ALA A 112 7.98 1.85 -0.22
N THR A 113 8.52 3.02 -0.53
CA THR A 113 9.48 3.20 -1.64
C THR A 113 10.89 2.69 -1.29
N TYR A 114 11.05 2.06 -0.13
CA TYR A 114 12.30 1.53 0.41
C TYR A 114 12.05 0.19 1.13
N GLY A 115 13.12 -0.48 1.54
CA GLY A 115 13.06 -1.82 2.12
C GLY A 115 13.26 -2.91 1.08
N SER A 116 12.86 -4.13 1.42
CA SER A 116 13.05 -5.31 0.56
C SER A 116 11.76 -5.81 -0.09
N VAL A 117 11.90 -6.86 -0.90
CA VAL A 117 10.80 -7.49 -1.62
C VAL A 117 9.86 -8.19 -0.63
N LEU A 118 8.58 -7.91 -0.78
CA LEU A 118 7.52 -8.52 0.03
C LEU A 118 7.45 -10.04 -0.18
N PRO A 119 7.52 -10.86 0.88
CA PRO A 119 7.30 -12.30 0.77
C PRO A 119 5.81 -12.60 0.59
N THR A 120 5.39 -12.95 -0.63
CA THR A 120 3.97 -13.20 -0.97
C THR A 120 3.51 -14.64 -0.79
N ARG A 121 4.45 -15.58 -0.64
CA ARG A 121 4.17 -17.03 -0.53
C ARG A 121 4.36 -17.59 0.88
N MET A 122 4.59 -16.71 1.85
CA MET A 122 4.94 -17.11 3.21
C MET A 122 3.89 -16.58 4.17
N SER A 123 3.56 -17.43 5.14
CA SER A 123 2.77 -17.06 6.30
C SER A 123 3.72 -16.60 7.39
N LEU A 124 3.48 -15.42 7.96
CA LEU A 124 4.30 -14.80 8.99
C LEU A 124 3.46 -14.56 10.25
N PRO A 125 3.93 -14.97 11.44
CA PRO A 125 3.21 -14.70 12.67
C PRO A 125 3.21 -13.20 12.98
N LEU A 126 2.09 -12.70 13.49
CA LEU A 126 1.93 -11.33 13.95
C LEU A 126 2.46 -11.17 15.38
N ALA A 127 3.34 -10.21 15.59
CA ALA A 127 3.80 -9.83 16.93
C ALA A 127 2.78 -8.94 17.64
N ALA A 128 2.93 -8.77 18.96
CA ALA A 128 2.17 -7.76 19.68
C ALA A 128 2.48 -6.36 19.12
N PRO A 129 1.47 -5.48 18.99
CA PRO A 129 1.69 -4.13 18.49
C PRO A 129 2.57 -3.34 19.46
N LEU A 130 3.53 -2.60 18.90
CA LEU A 130 4.36 -1.69 19.69
C LEU A 130 3.69 -0.33 19.80
N ASP A 131 3.72 0.26 20.99
CA ASP A 131 3.41 1.68 21.12
C ASP A 131 4.57 2.56 20.60
N GLY A 132 4.31 3.87 20.48
CA GLY A 132 5.31 4.81 19.95
C GLY A 132 6.60 4.82 20.77
N ASN A 133 6.52 4.77 22.09
CA ASN A 133 7.70 4.80 22.95
C ASN A 133 8.52 3.51 22.81
N GLN A 134 7.86 2.35 22.81
CA GLN A 134 8.49 1.04 22.65
C GLN A 134 9.15 0.88 21.29
N ALA A 135 8.56 1.46 20.23
CA ALA A 135 9.13 1.50 18.89
C ALA A 135 10.41 2.34 18.80
N CYS A 136 10.56 3.34 19.69
CA CYS A 136 11.71 4.23 19.74
C CYS A 136 12.86 3.74 20.64
N ILE A 137 12.64 2.73 21.49
CA ILE A 137 13.70 2.14 22.32
C ILE A 137 14.75 1.48 21.41
N ASP A 138 16.03 1.85 21.57
CA ASP A 138 17.11 1.23 20.80
C ASP A 138 17.19 -0.26 21.13
N ALA A 139 17.07 -1.09 20.09
CA ALA A 139 17.17 -2.53 20.19
C ALA A 139 18.52 -3.00 20.77
N THR A 140 19.57 -2.17 20.70
CA THR A 140 20.87 -2.51 21.30
C THR A 140 20.86 -2.54 22.83
N GLU A 141 19.91 -1.84 23.48
CA GLU A 141 19.77 -1.76 24.93
C GLU A 141 18.81 -2.82 25.50
N ASP A 142 17.87 -3.30 24.68
CA ASP A 142 16.84 -4.27 25.09
C ASP A 142 16.96 -5.61 24.34
N THR A 143 17.87 -6.45 24.82
CA THR A 143 18.05 -7.82 24.29
C THR A 143 16.94 -8.78 24.72
N SER A 144 16.08 -8.41 25.67
CA SER A 144 15.05 -9.30 26.22
C SER A 144 13.89 -9.52 25.25
N THR A 145 13.63 -8.56 24.36
CA THR A 145 12.50 -8.58 23.42
C THR A 145 12.87 -9.08 22.02
N HIS A 146 14.14 -9.41 21.74
CA HIS A 146 14.55 -9.96 20.44
C HIS A 146 13.77 -11.23 20.04
N SER A 147 13.55 -12.14 20.98
CA SER A 147 12.79 -13.38 20.71
C SER A 147 11.31 -13.14 20.42
N GLU A 148 10.77 -11.99 20.84
CA GLU A 148 9.37 -11.65 20.64
C GLU A 148 9.06 -11.29 19.18
N PHE A 149 10.00 -10.63 18.50
CA PHE A 149 9.80 -10.06 17.15
C PHE A 149 10.49 -10.86 16.05
N SER A 150 11.42 -11.75 16.40
CA SER A 150 12.17 -12.57 15.45
C SER A 150 11.24 -13.35 14.51
N GLY A 151 11.38 -13.10 13.20
CA GLY A 151 10.58 -13.80 12.18
C GLY A 151 9.14 -13.31 12.03
N LYS A 152 8.73 -12.24 12.73
CA LYS A 152 7.33 -11.82 12.83
C LYS A 152 7.02 -10.55 12.03
N VAL A 153 5.73 -10.34 11.77
CA VAL A 153 5.18 -9.05 11.32
C VAL A 153 5.01 -8.14 12.54
N VAL A 154 5.53 -6.91 12.47
CA VAL A 154 5.46 -5.95 13.58
C VAL A 154 4.61 -4.74 13.18
N LEU A 155 3.65 -4.39 14.03
CA LEU A 155 2.79 -3.22 13.87
C LEU A 155 3.42 -2.02 14.60
N LEU A 156 3.63 -0.90 13.88
CA LEU A 156 4.23 0.32 14.41
C LEU A 156 3.36 1.54 14.11
N PRO A 157 3.23 2.51 15.02
CA PRO A 157 2.51 3.75 14.76
C PRO A 157 3.34 4.71 13.88
N THR A 158 2.69 5.33 12.90
CA THR A 158 3.24 6.42 12.08
C THR A 158 3.41 7.74 12.87
N GLY A 159 4.18 8.67 12.31
CA GLY A 159 4.46 9.99 12.85
C GLY A 159 5.47 10.00 14.01
N GLU A 160 5.46 11.08 14.79
CA GLU A 160 6.43 11.35 15.87
C GLU A 160 6.05 10.72 17.23
N ALA A 161 5.05 9.82 17.26
CA ALA A 161 4.70 9.10 18.48
C ALA A 161 5.93 8.36 19.03
N GLY A 162 6.36 8.68 20.25
CA GLY A 162 7.59 8.14 20.84
C GLY A 162 8.85 9.01 20.70
N GLN A 163 8.73 10.21 20.11
CA GLN A 163 9.82 11.17 19.93
C GLN A 163 10.98 10.70 19.04
N CYS A 164 10.74 9.71 18.18
CA CYS A 164 11.69 9.29 17.14
C CYS A 164 11.02 9.28 15.76
N SER A 165 11.85 9.29 14.72
CA SER A 165 11.35 9.26 13.33
C SER A 165 10.74 7.91 12.97
N GLU A 166 9.82 7.86 11.99
CA GLU A 166 9.29 6.60 11.47
C GLU A 166 10.39 5.67 10.97
N PHE A 167 11.40 6.24 10.31
CA PHE A 167 12.57 5.51 9.84
C PHE A 167 13.34 4.83 10.99
N GLU A 168 13.49 5.53 12.11
CA GLU A 168 14.14 5.00 13.31
C GLU A 168 13.34 3.86 13.94
N LYS A 169 12.01 3.97 13.99
CA LYS A 169 11.13 2.88 14.44
C LYS A 169 11.29 1.63 13.58
N VAL A 170 11.30 1.80 12.25
CA VAL A 170 11.51 0.69 11.30
C VAL A 170 12.89 0.06 11.50
N SER A 171 13.93 0.89 11.64
CA SER A 171 15.30 0.43 11.92
C SER A 171 15.35 -0.38 13.22
N ASN A 172 14.70 0.08 14.30
CA ASN A 172 14.65 -0.62 15.58
C ASN A 172 13.90 -1.95 15.47
N ALA A 173 12.75 -1.99 14.79
CA ALA A 173 12.01 -3.23 14.54
C ALA A 173 12.86 -4.25 13.77
N GLN A 174 13.58 -3.82 12.73
CA GLN A 174 14.50 -4.69 11.98
C GLN A 174 15.67 -5.18 12.83
N ARG A 175 16.20 -4.35 13.74
CA ARG A 175 17.26 -4.78 14.68
C ARG A 175 16.76 -5.83 15.67
N ARG A 176 15.46 -5.86 15.97
CA ARG A 176 14.78 -6.91 16.76
C ARG A 176 14.36 -8.12 15.90
N ASP A 177 14.94 -8.29 14.71
CA ASP A 177 14.70 -9.40 13.77
C ASP A 177 13.25 -9.52 13.24
N ALA A 178 12.51 -8.41 13.20
CA ALA A 178 11.23 -8.35 12.49
C ALA A 178 11.41 -8.75 11.01
N SER A 179 10.45 -9.48 10.46
CA SER A 179 10.48 -9.91 9.04
C SER A 179 9.73 -8.96 8.12
N VAL A 180 8.68 -8.30 8.60
CA VAL A 180 7.90 -7.28 7.89
C VAL A 180 7.45 -6.23 8.89
N VAL A 181 7.44 -4.96 8.49
CA VAL A 181 6.88 -3.86 9.28
C VAL A 181 5.60 -3.34 8.64
N LEU A 182 4.55 -3.22 9.46
CA LEU A 182 3.29 -2.58 9.12
C LEU A 182 3.18 -1.24 9.88
N LEU A 183 3.27 -0.15 9.13
CA LEU A 183 3.08 1.21 9.59
C LEU A 183 1.59 1.55 9.63
N LEU A 184 1.07 1.77 10.83
CA LEU A 184 -0.30 2.15 11.11
C LEU A 184 -0.45 3.65 10.85
N GLN A 185 -1.16 4.03 9.79
CA GLN A 185 -1.46 5.45 9.54
C GLN A 185 -2.34 6.04 10.66
N GLN A 186 -2.17 7.33 10.92
CA GLN A 186 -2.98 8.06 11.90
C GLN A 186 -4.44 8.19 11.43
N ASP A 187 -5.39 8.16 12.38
CA ASP A 187 -6.83 8.26 12.13
C ASP A 187 -7.27 9.52 11.35
N ASN A 188 -6.44 10.56 11.36
CA ASN A 188 -6.72 11.83 10.67
C ASN A 188 -6.31 11.83 9.19
N ALA A 189 -5.60 10.80 8.71
CA ALA A 189 -5.15 10.73 7.33
C ALA A 189 -6.33 10.43 6.40
N THR A 190 -6.75 11.42 5.61
CA THR A 190 -7.83 11.24 4.64
C THR A 190 -7.41 10.38 3.45
N VAL A 191 -6.11 10.26 3.19
CA VAL A 191 -5.56 9.55 2.02
C VAL A 191 -4.31 8.78 2.44
N MET A 192 -4.22 7.52 2.04
CA MET A 192 -2.99 6.74 2.22
C MET A 192 -1.90 7.15 1.24
N THR A 193 -0.65 7.13 1.69
CA THR A 193 0.52 7.42 0.87
C THR A 193 1.60 6.36 1.10
N HIS A 194 2.40 6.10 0.07
CA HIS A 194 3.58 5.27 0.20
C HIS A 194 4.53 5.85 1.25
N PRO A 195 4.94 5.09 2.28
CA PRO A 195 6.03 5.50 3.16
C PRO A 195 7.29 5.74 2.32
N GLY A 196 7.92 6.89 2.50
CA GLY A 196 9.07 7.28 1.71
C GLY A 196 10.11 7.99 2.56
N VAL A 197 11.33 8.02 2.03
CA VAL A 197 12.41 8.87 2.54
C VAL A 197 12.73 9.93 1.50
N GLU A 198 13.17 11.11 1.94
CA GLU A 198 13.48 12.24 1.04
C GLU A 198 14.49 11.85 -0.04
N VAL A 199 15.48 11.02 0.30
CA VAL A 199 16.44 10.48 -0.64
C VAL A 199 16.50 8.97 -0.49
N SER A 200 16.26 8.23 -1.58
CA SER A 200 16.11 6.77 -1.54
C SER A 200 17.29 6.04 -0.89
N TRP A 201 18.51 6.57 -1.02
CA TRP A 201 19.68 5.97 -0.40
C TRP A 201 19.71 6.14 1.12
N HIS A 202 19.00 7.08 1.76
CA HIS A 202 18.93 7.16 3.22
C HIS A 202 18.40 5.87 3.87
N ALA A 203 17.57 5.13 3.15
CA ALA A 203 16.97 3.89 3.61
C ALA A 203 17.72 2.61 3.18
N TYR A 204 18.96 2.72 2.71
CA TYR A 204 19.76 1.55 2.26
C TYR A 204 19.94 0.47 3.34
N ASN A 205 19.84 0.88 4.61
CA ASN A 205 19.96 -0.01 5.76
C ASN A 205 18.67 -0.76 6.12
N ILE A 206 17.55 -0.49 5.46
CA ILE A 206 16.31 -1.23 5.69
C ILE A 206 16.26 -2.39 4.68
N THR A 207 16.28 -3.61 5.18
CA THR A 207 16.37 -4.87 4.41
C THR A 207 15.13 -5.73 4.56
N ILE A 208 14.10 -5.24 5.26
CA ILE A 208 12.80 -5.88 5.40
C ILE A 208 11.73 -5.08 4.66
N PRO A 209 10.61 -5.70 4.23
CA PRO A 209 9.51 -4.99 3.62
C PRO A 209 8.85 -4.07 4.65
N VAL A 210 8.51 -2.87 4.21
CA VAL A 210 7.81 -1.87 5.00
C VAL A 210 6.53 -1.52 4.26
N LEU A 211 5.39 -1.68 4.93
CA LEU A 211 4.07 -1.43 4.34
C LEU A 211 3.31 -0.45 5.24
N ALA A 212 2.48 0.39 4.65
CA ALA A 212 1.49 1.19 5.36
C ALA A 212 0.12 0.53 5.26
N VAL A 213 -0.62 0.58 6.36
CA VAL A 213 -2.03 0.18 6.45
C VAL A 213 -2.83 1.33 7.07
N THR A 214 -4.13 1.36 6.82
CA THR A 214 -5.01 2.33 7.49
C THR A 214 -5.09 2.06 8.99
N SER A 215 -5.58 3.04 9.74
CA SER A 215 -5.79 2.87 11.17
C SER A 215 -6.83 1.79 11.49
N ASN A 216 -7.89 1.66 10.68
CA ASN A 216 -8.93 0.66 10.87
C ASN A 216 -8.40 -0.76 10.59
N THR A 217 -7.73 -0.98 9.45
CA THR A 217 -7.01 -2.25 9.19
C THR A 217 -6.02 -2.53 10.32
N GLY A 218 -5.32 -1.51 10.78
CA GLY A 218 -4.40 -1.56 11.90
C GLY A 218 -5.01 -2.02 13.23
N ALA A 219 -6.17 -1.48 13.59
CA ALA A 219 -6.91 -1.83 14.80
C ALA A 219 -7.43 -3.27 14.72
N ASN A 220 -7.90 -3.70 13.55
CA ASN A 220 -8.31 -5.08 13.29
C ASN A 220 -7.12 -6.04 13.48
N LEU A 221 -5.94 -5.69 12.96
CA LEU A 221 -4.73 -6.47 13.13
C LEU A 221 -4.27 -6.53 14.60
N ALA A 222 -4.30 -5.41 15.31
CA ALA A 222 -3.89 -5.34 16.72
C ALA A 222 -4.76 -6.19 17.65
N THR A 223 -6.01 -6.45 17.28
CA THR A 223 -6.96 -7.28 18.04
C THR A 223 -7.03 -8.72 17.57
N LEU A 224 -6.37 -9.05 16.46
CA LEU A 224 -6.39 -10.36 15.85
C LEU A 224 -5.67 -11.39 16.74
N LYS A 225 -6.39 -12.44 17.12
CA LYS A 225 -5.84 -13.60 17.84
C LYS A 225 -6.14 -14.86 17.05
N SER A 226 -5.24 -15.84 17.06
CA SER A 226 -5.55 -17.18 16.54
C SER A 226 -6.70 -17.79 17.36
N GLU A 227 -7.51 -18.64 16.72
CA GLU A 227 -8.62 -19.38 17.35
C GLU A 227 -8.16 -20.22 18.56
N GLN A 228 -6.86 -20.50 18.66
CA GLN A 228 -6.23 -21.29 19.73
C GLN A 228 -5.46 -20.42 20.75
N GLY A 229 -5.56 -19.09 20.67
CA GLY A 229 -4.83 -18.17 21.56
C GLY A 229 -3.36 -17.93 21.17
N GLU A 230 -2.90 -18.52 20.07
CA GLU A 230 -1.59 -18.27 19.48
C GLU A 230 -1.55 -16.97 18.64
N ALA A 231 -0.35 -16.55 18.25
CA ALA A 231 -0.15 -15.40 17.37
C ALA A 231 -0.83 -15.63 16.01
N ALA A 232 -1.70 -14.72 15.60
CA ALA A 232 -2.35 -14.79 14.29
C ALA A 232 -1.30 -14.79 13.18
N SER A 233 -1.54 -15.55 12.11
CA SER A 233 -0.61 -15.63 10.98
C SER A 233 -1.14 -14.84 9.78
N LEU A 234 -0.25 -14.09 9.15
CA LEU A 234 -0.55 -13.19 8.04
C LEU A 234 0.15 -13.63 6.76
N SER A 235 -0.51 -13.47 5.63
CA SER A 235 0.09 -13.56 4.30
C SER A 235 -0.25 -12.30 3.49
N PHE A 236 0.50 -12.09 2.41
CA PHE A 236 0.37 -10.88 1.58
C PHE A 236 0.18 -11.25 0.12
N ALA A 237 -0.87 -10.71 -0.49
CA ALA A 237 -1.12 -10.82 -1.92
C ALA A 237 -0.88 -9.48 -2.61
N VAL A 238 -0.14 -9.46 -3.71
CA VAL A 238 0.18 -8.24 -4.45
C VAL A 238 -0.99 -7.87 -5.36
N SER A 239 -1.43 -6.63 -5.26
CA SER A 239 -2.43 -6.03 -6.14
C SER A 239 -2.09 -4.55 -6.30
N ASN A 240 -1.32 -4.23 -7.34
CA ASN A 240 -0.81 -2.88 -7.59
C ASN A 240 -1.91 -1.88 -7.99
N GLY A 241 -3.09 -2.36 -8.41
CA GLY A 241 -4.24 -1.49 -8.70
C GLY A 241 -4.69 -0.68 -7.48
N ILE A 242 -4.51 -1.23 -6.26
CA ILE A 242 -4.84 -0.52 -5.01
C ILE A 242 -4.01 0.77 -4.86
N ALA A 243 -2.71 0.74 -5.21
CA ALA A 243 -1.85 1.92 -5.21
C ALA A 243 -2.33 2.94 -6.25
N ASP A 244 -2.63 2.49 -7.47
CA ASP A 244 -3.15 3.37 -8.53
C ASP A 244 -4.46 4.05 -8.10
N ALA A 245 -5.31 3.33 -7.38
CA ALA A 245 -6.57 3.86 -6.86
C ALA A 245 -6.33 4.90 -5.74
N TRP A 246 -5.41 4.65 -4.80
CA TRP A 246 -5.02 5.63 -3.80
C TRP A 246 -4.37 6.89 -4.42
N GLU A 247 -3.56 6.73 -5.47
CA GLU A 247 -2.99 7.87 -6.23
C GLU A 247 -4.08 8.69 -6.93
N LEU A 248 -5.13 8.04 -7.46
CA LEU A 248 -6.30 8.74 -8.01
C LEU A 248 -7.03 9.55 -6.94
N VAL A 249 -7.25 8.98 -5.75
CA VAL A 249 -7.86 9.70 -4.61
C VAL A 249 -6.97 10.86 -4.19
N MET A 250 -5.66 10.64 -4.06
CA MET A 250 -4.68 11.67 -3.69
C MET A 250 -4.67 12.82 -4.69
N LYS A 251 -4.66 12.53 -6.00
CA LYS A 251 -4.73 13.54 -7.06
C LYS A 251 -5.98 14.40 -6.93
N HIS A 252 -7.11 13.80 -6.56
CA HIS A 252 -8.38 14.49 -6.37
C HIS A 252 -8.56 15.08 -4.96
N SER A 253 -7.62 14.90 -4.03
CA SER A 253 -7.61 15.66 -2.77
C SER A 253 -7.41 17.16 -3.00
N GLN A 254 -6.92 17.57 -4.17
CA GLN A 254 -6.72 18.97 -4.54
C GLN A 254 -7.91 19.53 -5.32
N ARG A 255 -8.38 20.73 -4.94
CA ARG A 255 -9.50 21.40 -5.63
C ARG A 255 -9.25 21.64 -7.12
N SER A 256 -7.99 21.80 -7.52
CA SER A 256 -7.54 22.00 -8.90
C SER A 256 -7.84 20.82 -9.82
N ALA A 257 -7.88 19.60 -9.29
CA ALA A 257 -8.20 18.39 -10.05
C ALA A 257 -9.70 18.28 -10.39
N TRP A 258 -10.56 19.05 -9.71
CA TRP A 258 -11.99 19.01 -9.90
C TRP A 258 -12.51 20.07 -10.87
N PRO A 259 -13.56 19.78 -11.65
CA PRO A 259 -14.26 20.80 -12.43
C PRO A 259 -14.74 21.98 -11.57
N LYS A 260 -14.86 23.17 -12.18
CA LYS A 260 -15.39 24.35 -11.49
C LYS A 260 -16.90 24.27 -11.19
N ARG A 261 -17.66 23.56 -12.03
CA ARG A 261 -19.13 23.45 -11.92
C ARG A 261 -19.51 22.19 -11.14
N LEU A 262 -20.30 22.35 -10.07
CA LEU A 262 -20.71 21.26 -9.17
C LEU A 262 -21.37 20.08 -9.89
N LYS A 263 -22.31 20.33 -10.83
CA LYS A 263 -22.92 19.28 -11.67
C LYS A 263 -21.90 18.43 -12.45
N ARG A 264 -20.77 19.02 -12.86
CA ARG A 264 -19.68 18.28 -13.53
C ARG A 264 -18.83 17.51 -12.52
N CYS A 265 -18.70 17.99 -11.29
CA CYS A 265 -18.03 17.26 -10.22
C CYS A 265 -18.76 15.95 -9.90
N SER A 266 -20.09 15.94 -9.83
CA SER A 266 -20.87 14.69 -9.64
C SER A 266 -20.60 13.65 -10.73
N LYS A 267 -20.52 14.08 -11.99
CA LYS A 267 -20.15 13.19 -13.10
C LYS A 267 -18.70 12.71 -13.03
N THR A 268 -17.78 13.56 -12.57
CA THR A 268 -16.39 13.16 -12.32
C THR A 268 -16.31 12.16 -11.17
N LEU A 269 -17.04 12.39 -10.08
CA LEU A 269 -17.13 11.48 -8.93
C LEU A 269 -17.61 10.09 -9.36
N ALA A 270 -18.70 10.00 -10.14
CA ALA A 270 -19.20 8.73 -10.65
C ALA A 270 -18.15 7.95 -11.47
N LYS A 271 -17.38 8.66 -12.29
CA LYS A 271 -16.28 8.05 -13.05
C LYS A 271 -15.13 7.60 -12.16
N LEU A 272 -14.78 8.40 -11.16
CA LEU A 272 -13.72 8.06 -10.21
C LEU A 272 -14.10 6.83 -9.40
N LEU A 273 -15.32 6.75 -8.88
CA LEU A 273 -15.84 5.59 -8.18
C LEU A 273 -15.76 4.32 -9.04
N ALA A 274 -16.22 4.37 -10.28
CA ALA A 274 -16.11 3.25 -11.20
C ALA A 274 -14.64 2.84 -11.47
N GLN A 275 -13.73 3.82 -11.58
CA GLN A 275 -12.30 3.57 -11.78
C GLN A 275 -11.66 2.93 -10.55
N ILE A 276 -11.85 3.48 -9.34
CA ILE A 276 -11.22 2.94 -8.14
C ILE A 276 -11.77 1.55 -7.79
N ARG A 277 -13.08 1.30 -7.99
CA ARG A 277 -13.67 -0.04 -7.84
C ARG A 277 -13.06 -1.05 -8.81
N GLY A 278 -12.86 -0.64 -10.07
CA GLY A 278 -12.19 -1.47 -11.08
C GLY A 278 -10.71 -1.76 -10.77
N LEU A 279 -10.08 -0.95 -9.91
CA LEU A 279 -8.71 -1.09 -9.44
C LEU A 279 -8.59 -1.85 -8.10
N GLY A 280 -9.71 -2.29 -7.51
CA GLY A 280 -9.72 -3.08 -6.27
C GLY A 280 -9.88 -2.26 -4.99
N ALA A 281 -10.49 -1.07 -5.05
CA ALA A 281 -10.84 -0.27 -3.88
C ALA A 281 -11.63 -1.05 -2.82
N ASP A 282 -11.38 -0.76 -1.55
CA ASP A 282 -12.21 -1.15 -0.40
C ASP A 282 -13.06 0.01 0.11
N ASP A 283 -13.92 -0.31 1.07
CA ASP A 283 -14.80 0.62 1.77
C ASP A 283 -14.02 1.79 2.39
N GLU A 284 -12.79 1.56 2.85
CA GLU A 284 -11.93 2.59 3.42
C GLU A 284 -11.52 3.63 2.36
N MET A 285 -11.18 3.17 1.15
CA MET A 285 -10.88 4.05 0.03
C MET A 285 -12.12 4.79 -0.48
N GLU A 286 -13.29 4.16 -0.48
CA GLU A 286 -14.55 4.84 -0.80
C GLU A 286 -14.88 5.93 0.23
N ALA A 287 -14.72 5.64 1.53
CA ALA A 287 -14.88 6.62 2.60
C ALA A 287 -13.87 7.78 2.48
N ALA A 288 -12.63 7.50 2.09
CA ALA A 288 -11.64 8.52 1.79
C ALA A 288 -12.09 9.42 0.63
N LEU A 289 -12.58 8.84 -0.47
CA LEU A 289 -13.10 9.60 -1.62
C LEU A 289 -14.35 10.42 -1.24
N GLN A 290 -15.22 9.90 -0.38
CA GLN A 290 -16.37 10.62 0.16
C GLN A 290 -15.92 11.86 0.92
N ASN A 291 -14.96 11.70 1.84
CA ASN A 291 -14.40 12.81 2.62
C ASN A 291 -13.74 13.86 1.71
N VAL A 292 -13.01 13.44 0.67
CA VAL A 292 -12.47 14.34 -0.35
C VAL A 292 -13.59 15.10 -1.06
N PHE A 293 -14.65 14.42 -1.50
CA PHE A 293 -15.74 15.07 -2.21
C PHE A 293 -16.46 16.11 -1.33
N ILE A 294 -16.78 15.77 -0.08
CA ILE A 294 -17.47 16.68 0.84
C ILE A 294 -16.58 17.87 1.19
N ASN A 295 -15.33 17.64 1.61
CA ASN A 295 -14.48 18.68 2.17
C ASN A 295 -13.77 19.53 1.10
N VAL A 296 -13.42 18.95 -0.05
CA VAL A 296 -12.68 19.65 -1.12
C VAL A 296 -13.63 20.26 -2.14
N VAL A 297 -14.67 19.54 -2.54
CA VAL A 297 -15.61 20.01 -3.56
C VAL A 297 -16.76 20.82 -2.95
N GLY A 298 -17.11 20.57 -1.68
CA GLY A 298 -18.30 21.12 -1.04
C GLY A 298 -19.57 20.37 -1.41
N GLY A 299 -19.44 19.08 -1.79
CA GLY A 299 -20.59 18.22 -2.07
C GLY A 299 -21.35 17.83 -0.80
N SER A 300 -22.60 17.41 -0.95
CA SER A 300 -23.41 16.91 0.17
C SER A 300 -23.38 15.39 0.29
N LEU A 301 -23.65 14.88 1.49
CA LEU A 301 -23.74 13.44 1.75
C LEU A 301 -24.87 12.77 0.92
N GLN A 302 -25.98 13.47 0.73
CA GLN A 302 -27.07 13.02 -0.15
C GLN A 302 -26.65 12.90 -1.62
N GLU A 303 -25.80 13.80 -2.11
CA GLU A 303 -25.26 13.71 -3.47
C GLU A 303 -24.28 12.54 -3.60
N TRP A 304 -23.51 12.24 -2.56
CA TRP A 304 -22.65 11.06 -2.52
C TRP A 304 -23.47 9.77 -2.62
N GLU A 305 -24.47 9.59 -1.75
CA GLU A 305 -25.29 8.36 -1.70
C GLU A 305 -25.92 8.04 -3.06
N LYS A 306 -26.52 9.05 -3.72
CA LYS A 306 -27.10 8.92 -5.07
C LYS A 306 -26.12 8.48 -6.15
N ILE A 307 -24.83 8.78 -5.97
CA ILE A 307 -23.80 8.49 -6.97
C ILE A 307 -23.10 7.16 -6.64
N ALA A 308 -22.89 6.86 -5.36
CA ALA A 308 -22.24 5.65 -4.89
C ALA A 308 -23.15 4.41 -5.01
N HIS A 309 -24.47 4.61 -4.84
CA HIS A 309 -25.50 3.56 -4.83
C HIS A 309 -26.66 3.93 -5.78
N PRO A 310 -26.43 3.97 -7.11
CA PRO A 310 -27.44 4.38 -8.07
C PRO A 310 -28.66 3.43 -8.13
N ASP A 311 -28.52 2.19 -7.65
CA ASP A 311 -29.55 1.15 -7.75
C ASP A 311 -30.54 1.17 -6.58
N GLU A 312 -30.17 1.69 -5.39
CA GLU A 312 -31.07 1.77 -4.23
C GLU A 312 -32.21 2.79 -4.42
N ASP A 313 -32.01 3.82 -5.25
CA ASP A 313 -33.04 4.80 -5.62
C ASP A 313 -34.08 4.26 -6.62
N THR A 314 -33.86 3.09 -7.22
CA THR A 314 -34.82 2.48 -8.17
C THR A 314 -35.85 1.56 -7.51
N GLU A 315 -35.57 1.04 -6.32
CA GLU A 315 -36.52 0.18 -5.60
C GLU A 315 -37.65 0.96 -4.92
N ASP A 316 -37.43 2.22 -4.54
CA ASP A 316 -38.49 3.08 -3.97
C ASP A 316 -39.42 3.71 -5.03
N ALA A 317 -39.08 3.61 -6.33
CA ALA A 317 -39.93 4.08 -7.42
C ALA A 317 -40.98 3.04 -7.90
N HIS A 318 -40.97 1.81 -7.36
CA HIS A 318 -41.89 0.73 -7.74
C HIS A 318 -42.84 0.26 -6.64
N LYS A 319 -42.90 0.95 -5.49
CA LYS A 319 -44.07 0.84 -4.60
C LYS A 319 -45.24 1.60 -5.20
N VAL A 320 -46.00 0.91 -6.05
CA VAL A 320 -47.39 1.24 -6.36
C VAL A 320 -48.15 1.32 -5.03
N PRO A 321 -48.76 2.45 -4.67
CA PRO A 321 -49.73 2.46 -3.58
C PRO A 321 -51.02 1.83 -4.11
N GLU A 322 -51.30 0.59 -3.71
CA GLU A 322 -52.65 0.05 -3.80
C GLU A 322 -53.56 0.79 -2.79
N ASP A 323 -54.55 1.49 -3.35
CA ASP A 323 -55.82 1.93 -2.78
C ASP A 323 -55.88 2.67 -1.43
N SER A 324 -56.37 3.92 -1.47
CA SER A 324 -57.83 4.14 -1.30
C SER A 324 -58.23 5.63 -1.30
N SER A 325 -59.48 5.85 -1.71
CA SER A 325 -60.30 7.06 -1.56
C SER A 325 -60.22 8.13 -2.67
N SER A 326 -61.04 7.86 -3.68
CA SER A 326 -61.92 8.82 -4.32
C SER A 326 -62.33 10.00 -3.43
N GLU A 327 -61.87 11.21 -3.75
CA GLU A 327 -62.57 12.50 -3.69
C GLU A 327 -61.54 13.66 -3.63
N LYS A 328 -61.17 14.19 -4.80
CA LYS A 328 -60.80 15.60 -5.04
C LYS A 328 -60.40 15.79 -6.51
N ILE A 329 -61.35 15.48 -7.39
CA ILE A 329 -61.40 16.08 -8.73
C ILE A 329 -62.37 17.24 -8.59
N ILE A 330 -62.05 18.38 -9.21
CA ILE A 330 -62.77 19.67 -9.23
C ILE A 330 -62.23 20.70 -8.21
N GLN A 331 -61.14 21.38 -8.56
CA GLN A 331 -61.01 22.87 -8.54
C GLN A 331 -59.53 23.31 -8.60
N SER A 332 -59.01 23.56 -9.81
CA SER A 332 -58.15 24.73 -10.09
C SER A 332 -57.75 24.78 -11.58
N MET A 333 -58.73 24.88 -12.48
CA MET A 333 -58.50 25.44 -13.81
C MET A 333 -59.11 26.84 -13.83
N LYS A 334 -58.28 27.89 -13.76
CA LYS A 334 -58.45 29.16 -14.49
C LYS A 334 -57.35 30.18 -14.16
N LYS A 335 -56.87 30.83 -15.22
CA LYS A 335 -55.86 31.90 -15.36
C LYS A 335 -54.42 31.39 -15.25
N SER A 336 -53.55 31.49 -16.26
CA SER A 336 -53.40 32.56 -17.24
C SER A 336 -52.76 32.06 -18.55
N GLN A 337 -53.43 32.24 -19.68
CA GLN A 337 -52.84 32.26 -21.01
C GLN A 337 -53.38 33.49 -21.72
N ALA A 338 -52.51 34.51 -21.88
CA ALA A 338 -52.76 35.69 -22.68
C ALA A 338 -51.41 36.21 -23.18
N ARG A 339 -51.04 35.79 -24.40
CA ARG A 339 -50.16 36.44 -25.40
C ARG A 339 -49.57 35.36 -26.30
N ASP A 340 -50.10 35.22 -27.51
CA ASP A 340 -49.48 35.78 -28.72
C ASP A 340 -50.33 35.43 -29.96
N GLU A 341 -50.13 36.25 -31.00
CA GLU A 341 -50.61 36.11 -32.39
C GLU A 341 -52.03 36.62 -32.73
N LEU A 342 -52.14 37.92 -33.00
CA LEU A 342 -52.18 38.53 -34.35
C LEU A 342 -52.37 40.05 -34.28
#